data_AF-B2RL69-F1
#
_entry.id   AF-B2RL69-F1
#
_cell.length_a   1.000
_cell.length_b   1.000
_cell.length_c   1.000
_cell.angle_alpha   90.00
_cell.angle_beta   90.00
_cell.angle_gamma   90.00
#
_symmetry.space_group_name_H-M   'P 1'
#
loop_
_entity.id
_entity.type
_entity.pdbx_description
1 polymer ?
#
loop_
_entity_poly.entity_id
_entity_poly.type
_entity_poly.pdbx_seq_one_letter_code
_entity_poly.pdbx_strand_id
1 'polypeptide(L)'
;MKETNAGSVYSPELIEFATVGVKFCALVEQAAAHRTTDFIDKASKVLPLLYLKTALLPPYEYSEEVDFVEEYITEESYEQVRSAVESLLGSYDSFLDARHSDMQYSDTPVGASIGECLADVYQQVGNLLGVVRQSNDRAIPQAIGRCLTYFGEYWGNRLLAAAGALHELRYSEVYRTWEEEERAED
;
A
#
# COMPACT_ATOMS: atom_id res chain seq x y z
N MET A 1 -12.36 -20.19 30.07
CA MET A 1 -12.40 -20.41 28.61
C MET A 1 -13.42 -19.43 28.06
N LYS A 2 -12.97 -18.39 27.33
CA LYS A 2 -13.90 -17.54 26.58
C LYS A 2 -14.31 -18.35 25.36
N GLU A 3 -15.60 -18.60 25.23
CA GLU A 3 -16.20 -19.18 24.03
C GLU A 3 -15.84 -18.27 22.85
N THR A 4 -15.06 -18.80 21.92
CA THR A 4 -14.82 -18.16 20.64
C THR A 4 -16.16 -18.21 19.91
N ASN A 5 -16.90 -17.10 19.94
CA ASN A 5 -18.06 -16.92 19.10
C ASN A 5 -17.56 -17.16 17.66
N ALA A 6 -17.99 -18.25 17.03
CA ALA A 6 -17.60 -18.64 15.69
C ALA A 6 -18.24 -17.68 14.68
N GLY A 7 -17.76 -16.44 14.67
CA GLY A 7 -18.03 -15.48 13.61
C GLY A 7 -17.36 -15.96 12.34
N SER A 8 -18.04 -15.75 11.21
CA SER A 8 -17.45 -15.90 9.89
C SER A 8 -16.08 -15.20 9.84
N VAL A 9 -15.06 -15.87 9.28
CA VAL A 9 -13.73 -15.26 9.05
C VAL A 9 -13.80 -14.04 8.13
N TYR A 10 -14.90 -13.89 7.38
CA TYR A 10 -15.26 -12.69 6.63
C TYR A 10 -15.97 -11.69 7.53
N SER A 11 -15.20 -11.04 8.40
CA SER A 11 -15.70 -9.93 9.21
C SER A 11 -16.00 -8.70 8.34
N PRO A 12 -16.87 -7.78 8.78
CA PRO A 12 -17.08 -6.51 8.09
C PRO A 12 -15.77 -5.76 7.82
N GLU A 13 -14.84 -5.78 8.78
CA GLU A 13 -13.53 -5.13 8.68
C GLU A 13 -12.68 -5.75 7.56
N LEU A 14 -12.69 -7.08 7.41
CA LEU A 14 -12.00 -7.76 6.30
C LEU A 14 -12.61 -7.39 4.95
N ILE A 15 -13.94 -7.31 4.86
CA ILE A 15 -14.63 -6.94 3.62
C ILE A 15 -14.33 -5.48 3.23
N GLU A 16 -14.32 -4.58 4.21
CA GLU A 16 -13.99 -3.18 4.00
C GLU A 16 -12.53 -2.99 3.60
N PHE A 17 -11.59 -3.68 4.27
CA PHE A 17 -10.20 -3.75 3.85
C PHE A 17 -10.08 -4.27 2.43
N ALA A 18 -10.71 -5.41 2.11
CA ALA A 18 -10.63 -6.00 0.78
C ALA A 18 -11.15 -5.07 -0.31
N THR A 19 -12.23 -4.34 -0.03
CA THR A 19 -12.81 -3.35 -0.94
C THR A 19 -11.83 -2.21 -1.25
N VAL A 20 -11.13 -1.70 -0.23
CA VAL A 20 -10.14 -0.62 -0.40
C VAL A 20 -8.87 -1.15 -1.03
N GLY A 21 -8.41 -2.32 -0.60
CA GLY A 21 -7.24 -3.01 -1.13
C GLY A 21 -7.36 -3.28 -2.63
N VAL A 22 -8.50 -3.79 -3.10
CA VAL A 22 -8.74 -4.01 -4.54
C VAL A 22 -8.66 -2.70 -5.33
N LYS A 23 -9.21 -1.60 -4.79
CA LYS A 23 -9.11 -0.27 -5.44
C LYS A 23 -7.67 0.23 -5.49
N PHE A 24 -6.90 0.00 -4.42
CA PHE A 24 -5.49 0.36 -4.36
C PHE A 24 -4.66 -0.46 -5.35
N CYS A 25 -4.77 -1.80 -5.32
CA CYS A 25 -4.07 -2.69 -6.27
C CYS A 25 -4.38 -2.29 -7.71
N ALA A 26 -5.66 -2.11 -8.06
CA ALA A 26 -6.03 -1.69 -9.41
C ALA A 26 -5.44 -0.32 -9.81
N LEU A 27 -5.35 0.64 -8.89
CA LEU A 27 -4.75 1.95 -9.14
C LEU A 27 -3.26 1.84 -9.50
N VAL A 28 -2.50 1.03 -8.76
CA VAL A 28 -1.04 0.91 -8.95
C VAL A 28 -0.69 -0.03 -10.11
N GLU A 29 -1.45 -1.10 -10.33
CA GLU A 29 -1.32 -1.98 -11.50
C GLU A 29 -1.60 -1.23 -12.82
N GLN A 30 -2.44 -0.20 -12.78
CA GLN A 30 -2.84 0.60 -13.95
C GLN A 30 -2.18 1.98 -13.96
N ALA A 31 -1.10 2.20 -13.19
CA ALA A 31 -0.47 3.51 -13.06
C ALA A 31 -0.12 4.13 -14.43
N ALA A 32 0.42 3.35 -15.36
CA ALA A 32 0.78 3.80 -16.70
C ALA A 32 -0.41 4.23 -17.59
N ALA A 33 -1.65 3.87 -17.22
CA ALA A 33 -2.86 4.26 -17.93
C ALA A 33 -3.52 5.54 -17.37
N HIS A 34 -2.98 6.09 -16.30
CA HIS A 34 -3.50 7.31 -15.67
C HIS A 34 -2.71 8.54 -16.10
N ARG A 35 -3.40 9.68 -16.19
CA ARG A 35 -2.74 10.98 -16.13
C ARG A 35 -2.07 11.16 -14.77
N THR A 36 -0.98 11.90 -14.73
CA THR A 36 -0.19 12.08 -13.51
C THR A 36 -1.03 12.75 -12.42
N THR A 37 -1.81 13.78 -12.76
CA THR A 37 -2.66 14.46 -11.76
C THR A 37 -3.75 13.56 -11.19
N ASP A 38 -4.37 12.73 -12.04
CA ASP A 38 -5.42 11.77 -11.69
C ASP A 38 -4.88 10.67 -10.77
N PHE A 39 -3.68 10.15 -11.06
CA PHE A 39 -3.03 9.15 -10.21
C PHE A 39 -2.73 9.72 -8.82
N ILE A 40 -2.09 10.89 -8.76
CA ILE A 40 -1.72 11.55 -7.49
C ILE A 40 -2.97 11.86 -6.65
N ASP A 41 -4.06 12.35 -7.26
CA ASP A 41 -5.30 12.64 -6.54
C ASP A 41 -5.94 11.38 -5.95
N LYS A 42 -6.02 10.30 -6.75
CA LYS A 42 -6.58 9.01 -6.29
C LYS A 42 -5.70 8.37 -5.22
N ALA A 43 -4.39 8.36 -5.42
CA ALA A 43 -3.42 7.78 -4.48
C ALA A 43 -3.47 8.50 -3.13
N SER A 44 -3.50 9.84 -3.16
CA SER A 44 -3.61 10.69 -1.96
C SER A 44 -4.86 10.42 -1.12
N LYS A 45 -5.93 9.86 -1.72
CA LYS A 45 -7.19 9.52 -1.03
C LYS A 45 -7.25 8.07 -0.60
N VAL A 46 -6.75 7.14 -1.42
CA VAL A 46 -6.83 5.71 -1.13
C VAL A 46 -5.86 5.29 -0.03
N LEU A 47 -4.65 5.87 0.04
CA LEU A 47 -3.65 5.46 1.04
C LEU A 47 -4.10 5.72 2.49
N PRO A 48 -4.63 6.91 2.87
CA PRO A 48 -5.13 7.11 4.23
C PRO A 48 -6.31 6.20 4.58
N LEU A 49 -7.16 5.90 3.60
CA LEU A 49 -8.28 4.98 3.80
C LEU A 49 -7.79 3.54 3.98
N LEU A 50 -6.80 3.12 3.19
CA LEU A 50 -6.17 1.81 3.31
C LEU A 50 -5.52 1.65 4.67
N TYR A 51 -4.74 2.65 5.13
CA TYR A 51 -4.16 2.66 6.48
C TYR A 51 -5.22 2.43 7.55
N LEU A 52 -6.32 3.18 7.50
CA LEU A 52 -7.41 3.04 8.45
C LEU A 52 -8.03 1.63 8.40
N LYS A 53 -8.28 1.09 7.21
CA LYS A 53 -8.89 -0.25 7.08
C LYS A 53 -7.95 -1.37 7.51
N THR A 54 -6.65 -1.24 7.28
CA THR A 54 -5.65 -2.17 7.81
C THR A 54 -5.64 -2.14 9.33
N ALA A 55 -5.60 -0.95 9.94
CA ALA A 55 -5.55 -0.80 11.39
C ALA A 55 -6.82 -1.31 12.11
N LEU A 56 -7.91 -1.50 11.38
CA LEU A 56 -9.17 -2.05 11.88
C LEU A 56 -9.30 -3.56 11.69
N LEU A 57 -8.36 -4.22 11.00
CA LEU A 57 -8.41 -5.67 10.81
C LEU A 57 -8.41 -6.40 12.17
N PRO A 58 -9.06 -7.57 12.28
CA PRO A 58 -9.05 -8.37 13.50
C PRO A 58 -7.61 -8.72 13.92
N PRO A 59 -7.23 -8.56 15.20
CA PRO A 59 -5.86 -8.69 15.67
C PRO A 59 -5.45 -10.16 15.84
N TYR A 60 -5.36 -10.88 14.73
CA TYR A 60 -4.84 -12.25 14.72
C TYR A 60 -3.32 -12.24 14.94
N GLU A 61 -2.83 -13.23 15.69
CA GLU A 61 -1.40 -13.43 15.89
C GLU A 61 -0.78 -14.10 14.65
N TYR A 62 0.50 -13.82 14.41
CA TYR A 62 1.30 -14.45 13.36
C TYR A 62 2.72 -14.65 13.85
N SER A 63 3.29 -15.81 13.55
CA SER A 63 4.71 -16.12 13.74
C SER A 63 5.29 -16.74 12.49
N GLU A 64 6.30 -16.08 11.93
CA GLU A 64 7.00 -16.52 10.70
C GLU A 64 7.64 -17.91 10.82
N GLU A 65 7.97 -18.35 12.04
CA GLU A 65 8.57 -19.67 12.27
C GLU A 65 7.57 -20.84 12.14
N VAL A 66 6.28 -20.59 12.39
CA VAL A 66 5.26 -21.65 12.51
C VAL A 66 4.10 -21.49 11.52
N ASP A 67 3.80 -20.27 11.09
CA ASP A 67 2.68 -19.98 10.22
C ASP A 67 3.13 -19.88 8.77
N PHE A 68 2.68 -20.84 7.95
CA PHE A 68 2.85 -20.76 6.50
C PHE A 68 1.67 -20.04 5.88
N VAL A 69 1.93 -18.90 5.23
CA VAL A 69 0.94 -18.13 4.47
C VAL A 69 1.42 -17.98 3.03
N GLU A 70 0.58 -18.39 2.08
CA GLU A 70 0.88 -18.28 0.66
C GLU A 70 1.11 -16.80 0.25
N GLU A 71 2.05 -16.59 -0.67
CA GLU A 71 2.31 -15.32 -1.32
C GLU A 71 1.81 -15.36 -2.76
N TYR A 72 1.17 -14.27 -3.18
CA TYR A 72 0.50 -14.16 -4.47
C TYR A 72 1.15 -13.12 -5.36
N ILE A 73 1.78 -12.10 -4.76
CA ILE A 73 2.53 -11.08 -5.48
C ILE A 73 3.93 -11.62 -5.74
N THR A 74 4.26 -11.74 -7.02
CA THR A 74 5.59 -12.17 -7.48
C THR A 74 6.54 -10.97 -7.55
N GLU A 75 7.85 -11.25 -7.59
CA GLU A 75 8.88 -10.25 -7.87
C GLU A 75 8.61 -9.51 -9.19
N GLU A 76 8.16 -10.23 -10.23
CA GLU A 76 7.78 -9.61 -11.51
C GLU A 76 6.61 -8.63 -11.34
N SER A 77 5.57 -9.01 -10.59
CA SER A 77 4.40 -8.15 -10.36
C SER A 77 4.76 -6.93 -9.52
N TYR A 78 5.63 -7.12 -8.52
CA TYR A 78 6.19 -6.03 -7.71
C TYR A 78 6.95 -5.04 -8.58
N GLU A 79 7.87 -5.53 -9.41
CA GLU A 79 8.73 -4.72 -10.25
C GLU A 79 7.95 -3.97 -11.33
N GLN A 80 6.92 -4.59 -11.91
CA GLN A 80 6.00 -3.93 -12.83
C GLN A 80 5.31 -2.73 -12.18
N VAL A 81 4.80 -2.87 -10.96
CA VAL A 81 4.17 -1.76 -10.22
C VAL A 81 5.20 -0.67 -9.90
N ARG A 82 6.36 -1.05 -9.34
CA ARG A 82 7.43 -0.11 -8.99
C ARG A 82 7.83 0.74 -10.20
N SER A 83 8.22 0.08 -11.29
CA SER A 83 8.67 0.74 -12.52
C SER A 83 7.57 1.59 -13.18
N ALA A 84 6.31 1.16 -13.13
CA ALA A 84 5.20 1.92 -13.71
C ALA A 84 4.96 3.25 -12.97
N VAL A 85 5.00 3.23 -11.63
CA VAL A 85 4.84 4.44 -10.82
C VAL A 85 6.04 5.37 -10.97
N GLU A 86 7.25 4.82 -10.93
CA GLU A 86 8.48 5.60 -11.15
C GLU A 86 8.47 6.31 -12.51
N SER A 87 8.06 5.60 -13.56
CA SER A 87 7.95 6.17 -14.90
C SER A 87 6.89 7.27 -14.99
N LEU A 88 5.77 7.12 -14.29
CA LEU A 88 4.69 8.11 -14.27
C LEU A 88 5.09 9.41 -13.55
N LEU A 89 5.79 9.29 -12.42
CA LEU A 89 6.17 10.43 -11.59
C LEU A 89 7.50 11.07 -12.03
N GLY A 90 8.34 10.32 -12.76
CA GLY A 90 9.62 10.81 -13.25
C GLY A 90 10.51 11.33 -12.13
N SER A 91 11.03 12.56 -12.27
CA SER A 91 11.88 13.18 -11.25
C SER A 91 11.17 13.45 -9.91
N TYR A 92 9.84 13.37 -9.87
CA TYR A 92 9.04 13.59 -8.66
C TYR A 92 8.77 12.31 -7.88
N ASP A 93 9.25 11.15 -8.37
CA ASP A 93 9.20 9.90 -7.64
C ASP A 93 10.10 9.91 -6.37
N SER A 94 11.23 10.60 -6.45
CA SER A 94 12.22 10.63 -5.37
C SER A 94 11.91 11.71 -4.33
N PHE A 95 12.03 11.36 -3.05
CA PHE A 95 11.86 12.28 -1.92
C PHE A 95 12.84 11.95 -0.78
N LEU A 96 12.87 12.79 0.25
CA LEU A 96 13.69 12.61 1.44
C LEU A 96 12.83 12.17 2.63
N ASP A 97 13.11 11.00 3.19
CA ASP A 97 12.41 10.49 4.38
C ASP A 97 13.28 10.54 5.63
N ALA A 98 12.95 11.44 6.54
CA ALA A 98 13.60 11.56 7.85
C ALA A 98 13.09 10.52 8.87
N ARG A 99 12.06 9.74 8.55
CA ARG A 99 11.52 8.67 9.40
C ARG A 99 12.02 7.29 8.98
N HIS A 100 12.84 7.21 7.93
CA HIS A 100 13.41 5.97 7.45
C HIS A 100 14.19 5.26 8.56
N SER A 101 14.11 3.93 8.64
CA SER A 101 14.80 3.12 9.66
C SER A 101 16.31 3.35 9.69
N ASP A 102 16.87 3.66 8.52
CA ASP A 102 18.32 3.87 8.33
C ASP A 102 18.77 5.27 8.76
N MET A 103 17.84 6.16 9.14
CA MET A 103 18.17 7.49 9.64
C MET A 103 19.04 7.48 10.89
N GLN A 104 18.97 6.42 11.70
CA GLN A 104 19.86 6.24 12.84
C GLN A 104 21.35 6.12 12.45
N TYR A 105 21.65 5.84 11.18
CA TYR A 105 22.99 5.68 10.64
C TYR A 105 23.36 6.75 9.60
N SER A 106 22.52 7.78 9.41
CA SER A 106 22.72 8.80 8.37
C SER A 106 22.76 10.21 8.96
N ASP A 107 23.67 11.04 8.44
CA ASP A 107 23.78 12.46 8.79
C ASP A 107 22.80 13.35 7.99
N THR A 108 22.17 12.81 6.95
CA THR A 108 21.20 13.49 6.08
C THR A 108 19.95 12.63 5.87
N PRO A 109 18.76 13.21 5.62
CA PRO A 109 17.56 12.46 5.25
C PRO A 109 17.82 11.39 4.17
N VAL A 110 17.21 10.21 4.32
CA VAL A 110 17.44 9.07 3.42
C VAL A 110 16.61 9.28 2.16
N GLY A 111 17.22 9.08 1.00
CA GLY A 111 16.50 9.10 -0.28
C GLY A 111 15.53 7.92 -0.37
N ALA A 112 14.29 8.18 -0.73
CA ALA A 112 13.23 7.19 -0.91
C ALA A 112 12.48 7.42 -2.23
N SER A 113 11.81 6.37 -2.71
CA SER A 113 11.00 6.38 -3.93
C SER A 113 9.52 6.16 -3.60
N ILE A 114 8.63 6.94 -4.22
CA ILE A 114 7.18 6.73 -4.10
C ILE A 114 6.81 5.38 -4.73
N GLY A 115 7.33 5.05 -5.91
CA GLY A 115 7.09 3.79 -6.60
C GLY A 115 7.50 2.58 -5.78
N GLU A 116 8.69 2.60 -5.17
CA GLU A 116 9.15 1.53 -4.27
C GLU A 116 8.25 1.42 -3.04
N CYS A 117 7.92 2.54 -2.37
CA CYS A 117 7.01 2.54 -1.23
C CYS A 117 5.63 1.97 -1.59
N LEU A 118 5.09 2.30 -2.78
CA LEU A 118 3.79 1.78 -3.22
C LEU A 118 3.85 0.30 -3.61
N ALA A 119 4.96 -0.17 -4.19
CA ALA A 119 5.18 -1.57 -4.50
C ALA A 119 5.26 -2.44 -3.23
N ASP A 120 5.92 -1.92 -2.18
CA ASP A 120 5.98 -2.55 -0.86
C ASP A 120 4.59 -2.71 -0.22
N VAL A 121 3.76 -1.67 -0.32
CA VAL A 121 2.36 -1.72 0.13
C VAL A 121 1.56 -2.71 -0.74
N TYR A 122 1.75 -2.68 -2.06
CA TYR A 122 1.08 -3.56 -3.01
C TYR A 122 1.34 -5.03 -2.73
N GLN A 123 2.57 -5.41 -2.43
CA GLN A 123 2.91 -6.79 -2.06
C GLN A 123 2.08 -7.29 -0.88
N GLN A 124 2.02 -6.51 0.20
CA GLN A 124 1.34 -6.91 1.43
C GLN A 124 -0.18 -6.95 1.28
N VAL A 125 -0.76 -5.94 0.61
CA VAL A 125 -2.20 -5.90 0.33
C VAL A 125 -2.61 -7.01 -0.64
N GLY A 126 -1.89 -7.16 -1.75
CA GLY A 126 -2.16 -8.16 -2.78
C GLY A 126 -2.05 -9.59 -2.25
N ASN A 127 -1.08 -9.85 -1.36
CA ASN A 127 -0.93 -11.15 -0.71
C ASN A 127 -2.14 -11.51 0.14
N LEU A 128 -2.66 -10.60 0.97
CA LEU A 128 -3.86 -10.85 1.77
C LEU A 128 -5.09 -11.02 0.88
N LEU A 129 -5.26 -10.18 -0.15
CA LEU A 129 -6.37 -10.31 -1.11
C LEU A 129 -6.33 -11.65 -1.85
N GLY A 130 -5.14 -12.15 -2.19
CA GLY A 130 -4.94 -13.44 -2.82
C GLY A 130 -5.50 -14.59 -1.97
N VAL A 131 -5.16 -14.62 -0.68
CA VAL A 131 -5.68 -15.62 0.28
C VAL A 131 -7.19 -15.53 0.41
N VAL A 132 -7.72 -14.30 0.55
CA VAL A 132 -9.17 -14.06 0.65
C VAL A 132 -9.90 -14.55 -0.61
N ARG A 133 -9.34 -14.32 -1.80
CA ARG A 133 -9.92 -14.75 -3.08
C ARG A 133 -9.97 -16.27 -3.23
N GLN A 134 -9.00 -17.00 -2.69
CA GLN A 134 -9.04 -18.47 -2.67
C GLN A 134 -10.12 -19.04 -1.73
N SER A 135 -10.77 -18.20 -0.92
CA SER A 135 -11.76 -18.62 0.08
C SER A 135 -11.23 -19.69 1.04
N ASN A 136 -9.94 -19.61 1.38
CA ASN A 136 -9.31 -20.53 2.31
C ASN A 136 -9.50 -20.05 3.74
N ASP A 137 -10.68 -20.33 4.30
CA ASP A 137 -11.08 -19.87 5.64
C ASP A 137 -10.09 -20.23 6.75
N ARG A 138 -9.29 -21.29 6.55
CA ARG A 138 -8.26 -21.73 7.51
C ARG A 138 -6.98 -20.90 7.46
N ALA A 139 -6.69 -20.23 6.35
CA ALA A 139 -5.47 -19.44 6.15
C ALA A 139 -5.72 -17.93 6.34
N ILE A 140 -6.98 -17.48 6.26
CA ILE A 140 -7.34 -16.07 6.42
C ILE A 140 -6.86 -15.48 7.76
N PRO A 141 -7.06 -16.13 8.93
CA PRO A 141 -6.56 -15.59 10.19
C PRO A 141 -5.05 -15.33 10.21
N GLN A 142 -4.25 -16.29 9.75
CA GLN A 142 -2.79 -16.15 9.68
C GLN A 142 -2.36 -15.10 8.66
N ALA A 143 -3.07 -15.00 7.52
CA ALA A 143 -2.79 -13.98 6.52
C ALA A 143 -3.08 -12.57 7.03
N ILE A 144 -4.17 -12.38 7.79
CA ILE A 144 -4.46 -11.12 8.48
C ILE A 144 -3.38 -10.83 9.52
N GLY A 145 -3.00 -11.83 10.33
CA GLY A 145 -1.93 -11.69 11.31
C GLY A 145 -0.61 -11.24 10.67
N ARG A 146 -0.17 -11.89 9.58
CA ARG A 146 1.03 -11.50 8.83
C ARG A 146 0.94 -10.06 8.33
N CYS A 147 -0.21 -9.72 7.74
CA CYS A 147 -0.46 -8.37 7.22
C CYS A 147 -0.31 -7.32 8.32
N LEU A 148 -0.87 -7.56 9.51
CA LEU A 148 -0.79 -6.66 10.67
C LEU A 148 0.60 -6.61 11.31
N THR A 149 1.29 -7.75 11.45
CA THR A 149 2.66 -7.80 11.98
C THR A 149 3.58 -6.94 11.12
N TYR A 150 3.62 -7.19 9.81
CA TYR A 150 4.45 -6.41 8.90
C TYR A 150 3.97 -4.97 8.72
N PHE A 151 2.68 -4.68 8.98
CA PHE A 151 2.17 -3.30 8.95
C PHE A 151 2.79 -2.47 10.07
N GLY A 152 2.86 -3.03 11.28
CA GLY A 152 3.48 -2.40 12.43
C GLY A 152 5.01 -2.31 12.31
N GLU A 153 5.65 -3.30 11.70
CA GLU A 153 7.10 -3.36 11.59
C GLU A 153 7.66 -2.54 10.43
N TYR A 154 6.95 -2.46 9.29
CA TYR A 154 7.55 -2.01 8.04
C TYR A 154 6.56 -1.29 7.10
N TRP A 155 5.60 -1.98 6.49
CA TRP A 155 4.90 -1.44 5.30
C TRP A 155 3.90 -0.34 5.66
N GLY A 156 3.46 -0.25 6.92
CA GLY A 156 2.68 0.87 7.41
C GLY A 156 3.46 2.19 7.35
N ASN A 157 4.77 2.17 7.64
CA ASN A 157 5.63 3.34 7.49
C ASN A 157 5.85 3.69 6.01
N ARG A 158 6.03 2.69 5.14
CA ARG A 158 6.16 2.90 3.68
C ARG A 158 4.91 3.55 3.09
N LEU A 159 3.72 3.11 3.53
CA LEU A 159 2.45 3.76 3.18
C LEU A 159 2.43 5.23 3.62
N LEU A 160 2.79 5.52 4.87
CA LEU A 160 2.80 6.89 5.40
C LEU A 160 3.89 7.77 4.76
N ALA A 161 4.98 7.19 4.28
CA ALA A 161 6.01 7.88 3.51
C ALA A 161 5.47 8.29 2.15
N ALA A 162 4.92 7.34 1.38
CA ALA A 162 4.29 7.63 0.09
C ALA A 162 3.14 8.63 0.22
N ALA A 163 2.27 8.49 1.23
CA ALA A 163 1.14 9.41 1.45
C ALA A 163 1.61 10.85 1.74
N GLY A 164 2.70 11.01 2.49
CA GLY A 164 3.31 12.32 2.75
C GLY A 164 3.89 12.94 1.48
N ALA A 165 4.69 12.18 0.73
CA ALA A 165 5.29 12.65 -0.51
C ALA A 165 4.22 13.03 -1.57
N LEU A 166 3.18 12.19 -1.73
CA LEU A 166 2.06 12.47 -2.62
C LEU A 166 1.25 13.70 -2.18
N HIS A 167 1.09 13.92 -0.87
CA HIS A 167 0.47 15.12 -0.34
C HIS A 167 1.25 16.37 -0.75
N GLU A 168 2.57 16.38 -0.54
CA GLU A 168 3.44 17.49 -0.92
C GLU A 168 3.34 17.78 -2.42
N LEU A 169 3.36 16.75 -3.26
CA LEU A 169 3.17 16.90 -4.70
C LEU A 169 1.80 17.48 -5.03
N ARG A 170 0.72 16.88 -4.52
CA ARG A 170 -0.67 17.27 -4.83
C ARG A 170 -0.98 18.74 -4.54
N TYR A 171 -0.34 19.32 -3.53
CA TYR A 171 -0.56 20.72 -3.14
C TYR A 171 0.57 21.67 -3.58
N SER A 172 1.49 21.21 -4.42
CA SER A 172 2.58 22.02 -4.97
C SER A 172 2.13 22.92 -6.13
N GLU A 173 2.97 23.88 -6.51
CA GLU A 173 2.82 24.64 -7.76
C GLU A 173 2.92 23.71 -8.99
N VAL A 174 3.79 22.71 -8.95
CA VAL A 174 4.03 21.76 -10.05
C VAL A 174 2.74 21.03 -10.42
N TYR A 175 2.01 20.53 -9.43
CA TYR A 175 0.74 19.85 -9.67
C TYR A 175 -0.30 20.75 -10.31
N ARG A 176 -0.36 22.03 -9.92
CA ARG A 176 -1.26 23.01 -10.55
C ARG A 176 -0.91 23.25 -12.01
N THR A 177 0.38 23.34 -12.33
CA THR A 177 0.84 23.44 -13.72
C THR A 177 0.40 22.23 -14.53
N TRP A 178 0.61 21.01 -14.04
CA TRP A 178 0.15 19.79 -14.72
C TRP A 178 -1.38 19.77 -14.89
N GLU A 179 -2.14 20.19 -13.88
CA GLU A 179 -3.61 20.22 -13.97
C GLU A 179 -4.10 21.23 -15.04
N GLU A 180 -3.42 22.37 -15.17
CA GLU A 180 -3.71 23.37 -16.20
C GLU A 180 -3.34 22.87 -17.61
N GLU A 181 -2.19 22.21 -17.76
CA GLU A 181 -1.71 21.61 -19.01
C GLU A 181 -2.64 20.48 -19.47
N GLU A 182 -2.93 19.51 -18.61
CA GLU A 182 -3.82 18.38 -18.93
C GLU A 182 -5.25 18.85 -19.26
N ARG A 183 -5.74 19.92 -18.61
CA ARG A 183 -7.05 20.52 -18.94
C ARG A 183 -7.07 21.22 -20.30
N ALA A 184 -5.93 21.71 -20.79
CA ALA A 184 -5.83 22.34 -22.09
C ALA A 184 -5.76 21.34 -23.25
N GLU A 185 -5.49 20.06 -22.95
CA GLU A 185 -5.40 18.97 -23.92
C GLU A 185 -6.75 18.22 -24.13
N ASP A 186 -7.73 18.42 -23.23
CA ASP A 186 -9.10 17.90 -23.30
C ASP A 186 -10.04 18.75 -24.18
#